data_AF-A0A1M5W3Z4-F1
#
_entry.id   AF-A0A1M5W3Z4-F1
#
_cell.length_a   1.000
_cell.length_b   1.000
_cell.length_c   1.000
_cell.angle_alpha   90.00
_cell.angle_beta   90.00
_cell.angle_gamma   90.00
#
_symmetry.space_group_name_H-M   'P 1'
#
loop_
_entity.id
_entity.type
_entity.pdbx_description
1 polymer ?
#
loop_
_entity_poly.entity_id
_entity_poly.type
_entity_poly.pdbx_seq_one_letter_code
_entity_poly.pdbx_strand_id
1 'polypeptide(L)'
;MSNVDKIRNILIALGVPEKQQNDLCCYVLLVMAKIYPKSKWESAQNEWIRIHDMMSYINIFYRETPYAENTRETVRKNALHHFRTAAFVEDNGLATNSPNYRYRLTAEFLNVLKNKGSEESVKGFLKKHESLKSIYASKKDKQKQALSVNGLQLTLSPGKHNKLQKAIIEDFAPRFAPSATCLYVGDTTEKDLVKDVETLKKLGFAITLHDKMPDVVLYDERKDWLYFVEAVTSVGPMDPKRLVELGNLTKNVKAGKIFVTAFLDFGTYKKFAADLAWDTEVWIADMPEHMIHLNGDKFLGPRG
;
A
#
# COMPACT_ATOMS: atom_id res chain seq x y z
N MET A 1 -31.17 -20.11 2.57
CA MET A 1 -29.79 -19.59 2.76
C MET A 1 -28.84 -20.76 2.92
N SER A 2 -27.84 -20.88 2.05
CA SER A 2 -26.89 -22.00 2.08
C SER A 2 -25.96 -21.91 3.30
N ASN A 3 -25.27 -23.01 3.65
CA ASN A 3 -24.25 -22.97 4.71
C ASN A 3 -23.09 -22.02 4.36
N VAL A 4 -22.78 -21.89 3.07
CA VAL A 4 -21.74 -20.97 2.56
C VAL A 4 -22.15 -19.52 2.83
N ASP A 5 -23.40 -19.15 2.50
CA ASP A 5 -23.90 -17.79 2.72
C ASP A 5 -23.92 -17.43 4.21
N LYS A 6 -24.24 -18.38 5.08
CA LYS A 6 -24.19 -18.19 6.53
C LYS A 6 -22.78 -17.90 7.03
N ILE A 7 -21.77 -18.67 6.59
CA ILE A 7 -20.37 -18.37 6.92
C ILE A 7 -19.96 -17.00 6.37
N ARG A 8 -20.34 -16.68 5.13
CA ARG A 8 -20.02 -15.38 4.54
C ARG A 8 -20.57 -14.22 5.37
N ASN A 9 -21.81 -14.34 5.84
CA ASN A 9 -22.43 -13.35 6.73
C ASN A 9 -21.70 -13.24 8.07
N ILE A 10 -21.24 -14.37 8.64
CA ILE A 10 -20.41 -14.37 9.87
C ILE A 10 -19.09 -13.64 9.63
N LEU A 11 -18.42 -13.90 8.50
CA LEU A 11 -17.16 -13.23 8.14
C LEU A 11 -17.36 -11.72 7.97
N ILE A 12 -18.46 -11.30 7.35
CA ILE A 12 -18.83 -9.89 7.22
C ILE A 12 -19.02 -9.26 8.61
N ALA A 13 -19.81 -9.91 9.47
CA ALA A 13 -20.10 -9.42 10.83
C ALA A 13 -18.84 -9.32 11.71
N LEU A 14 -17.85 -10.20 11.50
CA LEU A 14 -16.56 -10.17 12.19
C LEU A 14 -15.53 -9.21 11.57
N GLY A 15 -15.92 -8.43 10.55
CA GLY A 15 -15.04 -7.44 9.94
C GLY A 15 -13.89 -8.07 9.15
N VAL A 16 -14.11 -9.20 8.48
CA VAL A 16 -13.14 -9.83 7.59
C VAL A 16 -13.12 -9.10 6.24
N PRO A 17 -11.96 -8.85 5.59
CA PRO A 17 -11.90 -8.20 4.27
C PRO A 17 -12.56 -9.04 3.16
N GLU A 18 -13.09 -8.40 2.12
CA GLU A 18 -13.81 -9.06 1.00
C GLU A 18 -13.00 -10.19 0.35
N LYS A 19 -11.68 -10.02 0.22
CA LYS A 19 -10.79 -11.05 -0.34
C LYS A 19 -10.85 -12.38 0.42
N GLN A 20 -11.15 -12.34 1.71
CA GLN A 20 -11.27 -13.49 2.62
C GLN A 20 -12.73 -13.95 2.83
N GLN A 21 -13.69 -13.41 2.07
CA GLN A 21 -15.11 -13.79 2.12
C GLN A 21 -15.55 -14.68 0.94
N ASN A 22 -14.61 -15.08 0.09
CA ASN A 22 -14.88 -15.94 -1.06
C ASN A 22 -15.29 -17.37 -0.65
N ASP A 23 -15.81 -18.13 -1.60
CA ASP A 23 -16.33 -19.48 -1.36
C ASP A 23 -15.28 -20.44 -0.81
N LEU A 24 -14.04 -20.37 -1.29
CA LEU A 24 -12.94 -21.20 -0.78
C LEU A 24 -12.73 -20.98 0.72
N CYS A 25 -12.71 -19.70 1.14
CA CYS A 25 -12.57 -19.32 2.54
C CYS A 25 -13.74 -19.84 3.38
N CYS A 26 -14.97 -19.79 2.84
CA CYS A 26 -16.15 -20.33 3.50
C CYS A 26 -16.10 -21.86 3.62
N TYR A 27 -15.72 -22.57 2.57
CA TYR A 27 -15.60 -24.03 2.56
C TYR A 27 -14.56 -24.52 3.57
N VAL A 28 -13.42 -23.83 3.69
CA VAL A 28 -12.39 -24.14 4.69
C VAL A 28 -12.98 -24.12 6.10
N LEU A 29 -13.72 -23.07 6.46
CA LEU A 29 -14.33 -22.97 7.80
C LEU A 29 -15.42 -24.02 8.03
N LEU A 30 -16.26 -24.30 7.02
CA LEU A 30 -17.29 -25.34 7.12
C LEU A 30 -16.67 -26.72 7.38
N VAL A 31 -15.64 -27.08 6.62
CA VAL A 31 -14.95 -28.36 6.76
C VAL A 31 -14.20 -28.46 8.08
N MET A 32 -13.52 -27.39 8.52
CA MET A 32 -12.88 -27.35 9.84
C MET A 32 -13.90 -27.51 10.98
N ALA A 33 -15.12 -26.99 10.79
CA ALA A 33 -16.22 -27.13 11.73
C ALA A 33 -16.94 -28.50 11.64
N LYS A 34 -16.61 -29.34 10.64
CA LYS A 34 -17.37 -30.53 10.23
C LYS A 34 -18.86 -30.25 9.99
N ILE A 35 -19.18 -29.04 9.52
CA ILE A 35 -20.51 -28.70 9.02
C ILE A 35 -20.53 -29.11 7.56
N TYR A 36 -21.47 -29.97 7.20
CA TYR A 36 -21.78 -30.44 5.84
C TYR A 36 -23.22 -30.04 5.50
N PRO A 37 -23.72 -30.22 4.26
CA PRO A 37 -25.05 -29.73 3.86
C PRO A 37 -26.21 -30.15 4.76
N LYS A 38 -26.13 -31.31 5.43
CA LYS A 38 -27.18 -31.82 6.36
C LYS A 38 -26.81 -31.70 7.85
N SER A 39 -25.65 -31.14 8.19
CA SER A 39 -25.20 -31.03 9.59
C SER A 39 -26.01 -29.97 10.36
N LYS A 40 -26.19 -30.22 11.66
CA LYS A 40 -26.63 -29.18 12.61
C LYS A 40 -25.43 -28.29 12.96
N TRP A 41 -25.63 -27.00 13.15
CA TRP A 41 -24.53 -26.06 13.44
C TRP A 41 -24.06 -26.17 14.89
N GLU A 42 -24.97 -26.55 15.78
CA GLU A 42 -24.74 -26.80 17.20
C GLU A 42 -23.77 -27.97 17.42
N SER A 43 -23.69 -28.90 16.46
CA SER A 43 -22.75 -30.02 16.47
C SER A 43 -21.39 -29.70 15.85
N ALA A 44 -21.09 -28.42 15.56
CA ALA A 44 -19.78 -28.01 15.06
C ALA A 44 -18.65 -28.48 15.99
N GLN A 45 -17.53 -28.86 15.39
CA GLN A 45 -16.35 -29.38 16.08
C GLN A 45 -15.10 -28.54 15.75
N ASN A 46 -14.03 -28.75 16.49
CA ASN A 46 -12.74 -28.10 16.25
C ASN A 46 -11.58 -29.09 16.34
N GLU A 47 -11.72 -30.24 15.68
CA GLU A 47 -10.64 -31.23 15.63
C GLU A 47 -9.48 -30.76 14.75
N TRP A 48 -8.30 -31.31 15.04
CA TRP A 48 -7.09 -31.06 14.27
C TRP A 48 -7.18 -31.67 12.87
N ILE A 49 -7.01 -30.84 11.85
CA ILE A 49 -7.13 -31.25 10.45
C ILE A 49 -5.95 -30.71 9.62
N ARG A 50 -5.47 -31.50 8.65
CA ARG A 50 -4.45 -31.08 7.69
C ARG A 50 -5.10 -30.38 6.50
N ILE A 51 -4.37 -29.50 5.82
CA ILE A 51 -4.85 -28.85 4.59
C ILE A 51 -5.25 -29.88 3.52
N HIS A 52 -4.50 -30.98 3.40
CA HIS A 52 -4.83 -32.05 2.47
C HIS A 52 -6.20 -32.66 2.78
N ASP A 53 -6.45 -32.98 4.05
CA ASP A 53 -7.73 -33.53 4.50
C ASP A 53 -8.87 -32.53 4.28
N MET A 54 -8.64 -31.23 4.56
CA MET A 54 -9.61 -30.17 4.27
C MET A 54 -10.01 -30.17 2.79
N MET A 55 -9.02 -30.17 1.90
CA MET A 55 -9.24 -30.15 0.44
C MET A 55 -10.08 -31.34 -0.03
N SER A 56 -9.77 -32.54 0.47
CA SER A 56 -10.52 -33.76 0.16
C SER A 56 -11.99 -33.62 0.58
N TYR A 57 -12.27 -33.14 1.79
CA TYR A 57 -13.65 -32.94 2.25
C TYR A 57 -14.38 -31.81 1.50
N ILE A 58 -13.69 -30.73 1.12
CA ILE A 58 -14.28 -29.68 0.28
C ILE A 58 -14.72 -30.26 -1.06
N ASN A 59 -13.87 -31.07 -1.69
CA ASN A 59 -14.17 -31.72 -2.96
C ASN A 59 -15.33 -32.71 -2.85
N ILE A 60 -15.47 -33.42 -1.73
CA ILE A 60 -16.55 -34.40 -1.52
C ILE A 60 -17.90 -33.71 -1.27
N PHE A 61 -17.95 -32.66 -0.45
CA PHE A 61 -19.22 -32.15 0.08
C PHE A 61 -19.71 -30.84 -0.54
N TYR A 62 -18.85 -30.10 -1.23
CA TYR A 62 -19.12 -28.71 -1.60
C TYR A 62 -18.81 -28.34 -3.06
N ARG A 63 -18.22 -29.25 -3.84
CA ARG A 63 -17.74 -28.93 -5.18
C ARG A 63 -18.13 -30.04 -6.15
N GLU A 64 -18.72 -29.65 -7.28
CA GLU A 64 -18.94 -30.55 -8.42
C GLU A 64 -17.63 -30.77 -9.21
N THR A 65 -16.82 -29.71 -9.35
CA THR A 65 -15.48 -29.79 -9.95
C THR A 65 -14.42 -29.78 -8.84
N PRO A 66 -13.65 -30.86 -8.62
CA PRO A 66 -12.64 -30.90 -7.58
C PRO A 66 -11.56 -29.82 -7.76
N TYR A 67 -11.07 -29.26 -6.66
CA TYR A 67 -9.87 -28.44 -6.69
C TYR A 67 -8.62 -29.30 -6.89
N ALA A 68 -7.67 -28.79 -7.68
CA ALA A 68 -6.37 -29.41 -7.90
C ALA A 68 -5.41 -29.22 -6.70
N GLU A 69 -4.38 -30.07 -6.61
CA GLU A 69 -3.45 -30.14 -5.47
C GLU A 69 -2.70 -28.82 -5.19
N ASN A 70 -2.41 -28.03 -6.24
CA ASN A 70 -1.80 -26.71 -6.14
C ASN A 70 -2.65 -25.71 -5.30
N THR A 71 -3.96 -25.96 -5.17
CA THR A 71 -4.88 -25.13 -4.37
C THR A 71 -4.56 -25.20 -2.86
N ARG A 72 -3.78 -26.19 -2.40
CA ARG A 72 -3.31 -26.26 -1.00
C ARG A 72 -2.57 -25.00 -0.57
N GLU A 73 -1.77 -24.43 -1.48
CA GLU A 73 -1.02 -23.20 -1.20
C GLU A 73 -1.96 -21.99 -1.12
N THR A 74 -2.99 -21.96 -1.97
CA THR A 74 -4.06 -20.97 -1.93
C THR A 74 -4.82 -21.03 -0.61
N VAL A 75 -5.20 -22.22 -0.13
CA VAL A 75 -5.86 -22.39 1.18
C VAL A 75 -4.97 -21.87 2.32
N ARG A 76 -3.68 -22.20 2.28
CA ARG A 76 -2.72 -21.74 3.30
C ARG A 76 -2.59 -20.22 3.32
N LYS A 77 -2.28 -19.61 2.17
CA LYS A 77 -2.00 -18.18 2.07
C LYS A 77 -3.26 -17.32 2.17
N ASN A 78 -4.31 -17.69 1.45
CA ASN A 78 -5.47 -16.82 1.29
C ASN A 78 -6.55 -17.02 2.35
N ALA A 79 -6.59 -18.18 3.02
CA ALA A 79 -7.54 -18.46 4.10
C ALA A 79 -6.83 -18.58 5.47
N LEU A 80 -6.07 -19.67 5.69
CA LEU A 80 -5.61 -20.06 7.03
C LEU A 80 -4.67 -19.03 7.69
N HIS A 81 -3.76 -18.40 6.94
CA HIS A 81 -2.90 -17.34 7.49
C HIS A 81 -3.73 -16.17 8.04
N HIS A 82 -4.72 -15.73 7.26
CA HIS A 82 -5.61 -14.64 7.64
C HIS A 82 -6.48 -15.06 8.82
N PHE A 83 -7.07 -16.25 8.78
CA PHE A 83 -7.89 -16.77 9.87
C PHE A 83 -7.10 -16.97 11.17
N ARG A 84 -5.81 -17.34 11.09
CA ARG A 84 -4.94 -17.39 12.26
C ARG A 84 -4.69 -16.00 12.82
N THR A 85 -4.43 -15.02 11.96
CA THR A 85 -4.30 -13.61 12.37
C THR A 85 -5.58 -13.09 13.04
N ALA A 86 -6.74 -13.58 12.61
CA ALA A 86 -8.05 -13.26 13.15
C ALA A 86 -8.42 -14.01 14.45
N ALA A 87 -7.55 -14.90 14.92
CA ALA A 87 -7.84 -15.86 15.99
C ALA A 87 -9.06 -16.77 15.73
N PHE A 88 -9.42 -17.02 14.46
CA PHE A 88 -10.45 -18.01 14.11
C PHE A 88 -9.92 -19.44 14.17
N VAL A 89 -8.63 -19.59 13.85
CA VAL A 89 -7.93 -20.87 13.83
C VAL A 89 -6.59 -20.76 14.54
N GLU A 90 -6.12 -21.89 15.02
CA GLU A 90 -4.77 -22.06 15.55
C GLU A 90 -4.11 -23.28 14.91
N ASP A 91 -2.78 -23.30 14.95
CA ASP A 91 -1.98 -24.44 14.51
C ASP A 91 -1.32 -25.13 15.69
N ASN A 92 -0.79 -26.33 15.45
CA ASN A 92 -0.16 -27.16 16.48
C ASN A 92 1.31 -26.80 16.74
N GLY A 93 1.80 -25.65 16.25
CA GLY A 93 3.16 -25.15 16.52
C GLY A 93 4.30 -25.93 15.86
N LEU A 94 4.01 -26.90 15.00
CA LEU A 94 5.05 -27.63 14.27
C LEU A 94 5.67 -26.79 13.14
N ALA A 95 6.84 -27.19 12.63
CA ALA A 95 7.44 -26.55 11.46
C ALA A 95 6.52 -26.65 10.23
N THR A 96 6.44 -25.59 9.43
CA THR A 96 5.49 -25.48 8.29
C THR A 96 5.67 -26.54 7.21
N ASN A 97 6.86 -27.13 7.11
CA ASN A 97 7.19 -28.25 6.21
C ASN A 97 6.87 -29.63 6.81
N SER A 98 6.41 -29.70 8.07
CA SER A 98 6.06 -30.95 8.73
C SER A 98 4.83 -31.59 8.08
N PRO A 99 4.86 -32.92 7.81
CA PRO A 99 3.69 -33.65 7.34
C PRO A 99 2.56 -33.70 8.38
N ASN A 100 2.88 -33.37 9.64
CA ASN A 100 1.94 -33.33 10.77
C ASN A 100 1.46 -31.92 11.11
N TYR A 101 1.78 -30.90 10.30
CA TYR A 101 1.24 -29.55 10.50
C TYR A 101 -0.29 -29.57 10.37
N ARG A 102 -0.99 -29.16 11.43
CA ARG A 102 -2.45 -29.20 11.52
C ARG A 102 -3.00 -27.87 12.01
N TYR A 103 -4.24 -27.61 11.65
CA TYR A 103 -5.03 -26.48 12.13
C TYR A 103 -6.27 -26.98 12.85
N ARG A 104 -6.81 -26.15 13.75
CA ARG A 104 -8.16 -26.30 14.29
C ARG A 104 -8.82 -24.95 14.50
N LEU A 105 -10.15 -24.93 14.66
CA LEU A 105 -10.86 -23.72 15.08
C LEU A 105 -10.54 -23.41 16.56
N THR A 106 -10.42 -22.13 16.89
CA THR A 106 -10.35 -21.70 18.28
C THR A 106 -11.68 -21.95 18.99
N ALA A 107 -11.67 -22.08 20.32
CA ALA A 107 -12.89 -22.33 21.09
C ALA A 107 -13.88 -21.15 20.96
N GLU A 108 -13.35 -19.94 20.90
CA GLU A 108 -14.07 -18.69 20.74
C GLU A 108 -14.79 -18.64 19.39
N PHE A 109 -14.09 -18.95 18.29
CA PHE A 109 -14.71 -18.95 16.98
C PHE A 109 -15.69 -20.13 16.81
N LEU A 110 -15.39 -21.29 17.39
CA LEU A 110 -16.33 -22.41 17.43
C LEU A 110 -17.66 -22.02 18.10
N ASN A 111 -17.61 -21.22 19.17
CA ASN A 111 -18.82 -20.71 19.83
C ASN A 111 -19.64 -19.81 18.89
N VAL A 112 -18.99 -18.96 18.08
CA VAL A 112 -19.67 -18.15 17.05
C VAL A 112 -20.39 -19.04 16.04
N LEU A 113 -19.72 -20.09 15.57
CA LEU A 113 -20.32 -21.04 14.62
C LEU A 113 -21.51 -21.79 15.24
N LYS A 114 -21.38 -22.35 16.44
CA LYS A 114 -22.48 -23.06 17.12
C LYS A 114 -23.72 -22.19 17.30
N ASN A 115 -23.51 -20.89 17.54
CA ASN A 115 -24.58 -19.90 17.67
C ASN A 115 -24.95 -19.22 16.34
N LYS A 116 -24.54 -19.80 15.20
CA LYS A 116 -24.89 -19.36 13.83
C LYS A 116 -24.60 -17.87 13.58
N GLY A 117 -23.60 -17.30 14.24
CA GLY A 117 -23.27 -15.89 14.09
C GLY A 117 -24.23 -14.92 14.78
N SER A 118 -24.96 -15.34 15.81
CA SER A 118 -25.79 -14.43 16.61
C SER A 118 -24.99 -13.19 17.03
N GLU A 119 -25.65 -12.03 17.07
CA GLU A 119 -25.02 -10.74 17.39
C GLU A 119 -24.24 -10.80 18.71
N GLU A 120 -24.77 -11.51 19.70
CA GLU A 120 -24.14 -11.68 21.02
C GLU A 120 -22.86 -12.52 20.94
N SER A 121 -22.86 -13.59 20.16
CA SER A 121 -21.64 -14.40 19.94
C SER A 121 -20.56 -13.63 19.19
N VAL A 122 -20.95 -12.83 18.19
CA VAL A 122 -20.04 -11.98 17.41
C VAL A 122 -19.45 -10.87 18.28
N LYS A 123 -20.28 -10.17 19.06
CA LYS A 123 -19.81 -9.16 20.04
C LYS A 123 -18.89 -9.78 21.09
N GLY A 124 -19.23 -10.97 21.60
CA GLY A 124 -18.39 -11.71 22.54
C GLY A 124 -17.01 -12.04 21.97
N PHE A 125 -16.95 -12.41 20.69
CA PHE A 125 -15.68 -12.64 19.99
C PHE A 125 -14.88 -11.34 19.82
N LEU A 126 -15.50 -10.27 19.32
CA LEU A 126 -14.85 -8.98 19.04
C LEU A 126 -14.40 -8.24 20.31
N LYS A 127 -14.96 -8.56 21.48
CA LYS A 127 -14.44 -8.07 22.77
C LYS A 127 -13.09 -8.69 23.15
N LYS A 128 -12.80 -9.90 22.68
CA LYS A 128 -11.58 -10.65 23.02
C LYS A 128 -10.52 -10.56 21.92
N HIS A 129 -10.94 -10.38 20.67
CA HIS A 129 -10.07 -10.39 19.51
C HIS A 129 -10.38 -9.19 18.61
N GLU A 130 -9.33 -8.47 18.18
CA GLU A 130 -9.46 -7.44 17.17
C GLU A 130 -9.90 -8.05 15.82
N SER A 131 -10.73 -7.32 15.07
CA SER A 131 -11.08 -7.72 13.70
C SER A 131 -9.87 -7.68 12.76
N LEU A 132 -9.89 -8.48 11.69
CA LEU A 132 -8.84 -8.42 10.67
C LEU A 132 -8.71 -7.04 10.01
N LYS A 133 -9.82 -6.38 9.73
CA LYS A 133 -9.81 -5.01 9.19
C LYS A 133 -9.10 -4.04 10.13
N SER A 134 -9.36 -4.09 11.44
CA SER A 134 -8.66 -3.24 12.43
C SER A 134 -7.18 -3.60 12.56
N ILE A 135 -6.82 -4.89 12.58
CA ILE A 135 -5.41 -5.31 12.67
C ILE A 135 -4.64 -4.79 11.44
N TYR A 136 -5.21 -4.90 10.24
CA TYR A 136 -4.57 -4.39 9.03
C TYR A 136 -4.54 -2.86 8.96
N ALA A 137 -5.59 -2.18 9.41
CA ALA A 137 -5.58 -0.71 9.51
C ALA A 137 -4.50 -0.22 10.49
N SER A 138 -4.43 -0.81 11.68
CA SER A 138 -3.40 -0.50 12.70
C SER A 138 -1.98 -0.73 12.19
N LYS A 139 -1.74 -1.85 11.47
CA LYS A 139 -0.44 -2.10 10.84
C LYS A 139 -0.09 -1.06 9.78
N LYS A 140 -1.06 -0.59 8.99
CA LYS A 140 -0.85 0.47 8.01
C LYS A 140 -0.55 1.81 8.68
N ASP A 141 -1.28 2.17 9.74
CA ASP A 141 -1.05 3.42 10.48
C ASP A 141 0.32 3.45 11.15
N LYS A 142 0.77 2.33 11.75
CA LYS A 142 2.12 2.21 12.32
C LYS A 142 3.25 2.31 11.28
N GLN A 143 2.95 2.15 9.99
CA GLN A 143 3.93 2.26 8.90
C GLN A 143 3.91 3.63 8.21
N LYS A 144 3.00 4.53 8.57
CA LYS A 144 2.98 5.88 8.03
C LYS A 144 4.23 6.65 8.44
N GLN A 145 4.74 7.46 7.52
CA GLN A 145 5.91 8.31 7.76
C GLN A 145 5.43 9.72 8.07
N ALA A 146 5.78 10.26 9.23
CA ALA A 146 5.56 11.68 9.53
C ALA A 146 6.33 12.55 8.53
N LEU A 147 5.79 13.70 8.14
CA LEU A 147 6.37 14.62 7.18
C LEU A 147 6.08 16.05 7.64
N SER A 148 7.09 16.92 7.69
CA SER A 148 6.88 18.35 7.96
C SER A 148 6.93 19.17 6.67
N VAL A 149 5.81 19.76 6.24
CA VAL A 149 5.75 20.63 5.05
C VAL A 149 5.27 22.01 5.46
N ASN A 150 6.05 23.06 5.16
CA ASN A 150 5.70 24.45 5.50
C ASN A 150 5.35 24.64 7.00
N GLY A 151 5.93 23.84 7.89
CA GLY A 151 5.62 23.82 9.33
C GLY A 151 4.39 23.00 9.74
N LEU A 152 3.64 22.44 8.79
CA LEU A 152 2.52 21.52 9.02
C LEU A 152 3.02 20.09 9.17
N GLN A 153 2.52 19.39 10.18
CA GLN A 153 2.79 17.96 10.39
C GLN A 153 1.76 17.12 9.61
N LEU A 154 2.25 16.36 8.65
CA LEU A 154 1.49 15.50 7.75
C LEU A 154 1.97 14.05 7.89
N THR A 155 1.22 13.11 7.30
CA THR A 155 1.63 11.70 7.26
C THR A 155 1.52 11.16 5.85
N LEU A 156 2.59 10.52 5.38
CA LEU A 156 2.62 9.80 4.13
C LEU A 156 2.38 8.30 4.34
N SER A 157 1.66 7.67 3.40
CA SER A 157 1.51 6.22 3.34
C SER A 157 2.87 5.54 3.09
N PRO A 158 3.08 4.29 3.53
CA PRO A 158 4.36 3.62 3.36
C PRO A 158 4.67 3.32 1.89
N GLY A 159 5.92 3.53 1.47
CA GLY A 159 6.39 3.16 0.14
C GLY A 159 7.73 3.79 -0.21
N LYS A 160 8.45 3.24 -1.19
CA LYS A 160 9.72 3.83 -1.67
C LYS A 160 9.51 5.24 -2.25
N HIS A 161 8.41 5.45 -2.96
CA HIS A 161 8.10 6.73 -3.60
C HIS A 161 7.82 7.81 -2.56
N ASN A 162 6.93 7.55 -1.60
CA ASN A 162 6.66 8.46 -0.49
C ASN A 162 7.89 8.68 0.41
N LYS A 163 8.74 7.66 0.61
CA LYS A 163 10.03 7.83 1.29
C LYS A 163 10.92 8.85 0.57
N LEU A 164 10.94 8.80 -0.76
CA LEU A 164 11.70 9.74 -1.58
C LEU A 164 11.09 11.15 -1.55
N GLN A 165 9.77 11.29 -1.62
CA GLN A 165 9.09 12.57 -1.45
C GLN A 165 9.42 13.21 -0.09
N LYS A 166 9.42 12.42 0.99
CA LYS A 166 9.87 12.91 2.30
C LYS A 166 11.32 13.41 2.25
N ALA A 167 12.24 12.65 1.64
CA ALA A 167 13.63 13.08 1.48
C ALA A 167 13.76 14.35 0.61
N ILE A 168 12.91 14.52 -0.41
CA ILE A 168 12.88 15.75 -1.20
C ILE A 168 12.51 16.96 -0.32
N ILE A 169 11.50 16.82 0.52
CA ILE A 169 11.04 17.91 1.40
C ILE A 169 12.02 18.18 2.54
N GLU A 170 12.57 17.15 3.16
CA GLU A 170 13.36 17.28 4.40
C GLU A 170 14.86 17.37 4.17
N ASP A 171 15.38 16.87 3.05
CA ASP A 171 16.81 16.89 2.74
C ASP A 171 17.15 17.75 1.52
N PHE A 172 16.47 17.59 0.40
CA PHE A 172 16.74 18.37 -0.81
C PHE A 172 16.33 19.84 -0.63
N ALA A 173 15.08 20.11 -0.23
CA ALA A 173 14.56 21.47 -0.18
C ALA A 173 15.38 22.37 0.77
N PRO A 174 15.77 21.96 2.00
CA PRO A 174 16.58 22.80 2.87
C PRO A 174 17.99 23.08 2.34
N ARG A 175 18.52 22.25 1.43
CA ARG A 175 19.87 22.40 0.86
C ARG A 175 19.88 23.23 -0.42
N PHE A 176 18.96 22.93 -1.34
CA PHE A 176 18.98 23.49 -2.69
C PHE A 176 17.87 24.52 -2.93
N ALA A 177 16.85 24.57 -2.07
CA ALA A 177 15.74 25.50 -2.13
C ALA A 177 15.35 26.04 -0.72
N PRO A 178 16.30 26.56 0.10
CA PRO A 178 16.09 26.79 1.54
C PRO A 178 15.03 27.84 1.88
N SER A 179 14.70 28.73 0.94
CA SER A 179 13.65 29.74 1.10
C SER A 179 12.35 29.36 0.38
N ALA A 180 12.27 28.15 -0.17
CA ALA A 180 11.13 27.74 -0.95
C ALA A 180 9.98 27.20 -0.09
N THR A 181 8.77 27.55 -0.47
CA THR A 181 7.52 27.01 0.08
C THR A 181 7.06 25.84 -0.80
N CYS A 182 6.64 24.74 -0.20
CA CYS A 182 6.05 23.63 -0.94
C CYS A 182 4.61 23.98 -1.34
N LEU A 183 4.38 24.16 -2.64
CA LEU A 183 3.06 24.47 -3.21
C LEU A 183 2.26 23.21 -3.54
N TYR A 184 2.94 22.10 -3.80
CA TYR A 184 2.30 20.82 -4.11
C TYR A 184 3.13 19.64 -3.63
N VAL A 185 2.48 18.68 -2.96
CA VAL A 185 2.98 17.31 -2.81
C VAL A 185 1.78 16.36 -2.79
N GLY A 186 1.83 15.29 -3.58
CA GLY A 186 0.79 14.25 -3.61
C GLY A 186 1.24 12.96 -2.92
N ASP A 187 0.34 12.26 -2.24
CA ASP A 187 0.58 10.89 -1.76
C ASP A 187 0.02 9.88 -2.79
N THR A 188 0.70 8.74 -2.94
CA THR A 188 0.21 7.57 -3.71
C THR A 188 -1.25 7.18 -3.35
N THR A 189 -1.68 7.43 -2.11
CA THR A 189 -3.03 7.13 -1.59
C THR A 189 -3.95 8.35 -1.44
N GLU A 190 -3.39 9.55 -1.27
CA GLU A 190 -4.10 10.82 -1.13
C GLU A 190 -3.46 11.86 -2.06
N LYS A 191 -4.08 12.07 -3.23
CA LYS A 191 -3.44 12.74 -4.37
C LYS A 191 -3.04 14.20 -4.17
N ASP A 192 -3.63 14.88 -3.19
CA ASP A 192 -3.41 16.32 -2.93
C ASP A 192 -3.12 16.54 -1.44
N LEU A 193 -2.02 15.96 -0.92
CA LEU A 193 -1.65 16.11 0.50
C LEU A 193 -1.34 17.58 0.85
N VAL A 194 -0.69 18.30 -0.07
CA VAL A 194 -0.58 19.76 -0.07
C VAL A 194 -0.85 20.27 -1.48
N LYS A 195 -1.70 21.30 -1.60
CA LYS A 195 -1.99 21.96 -2.87
C LYS A 195 -2.43 23.41 -2.66
N ASP A 196 -1.49 24.32 -2.78
CA ASP A 196 -1.78 25.76 -2.72
C ASP A 196 -2.30 26.25 -4.08
N VAL A 197 -3.60 26.05 -4.29
CA VAL A 197 -4.31 26.42 -5.52
C VAL A 197 -4.22 27.92 -5.80
N GLU A 198 -4.25 28.76 -4.76
CA GLU A 198 -4.24 30.22 -4.93
C GLU A 198 -2.89 30.69 -5.45
N THR A 199 -1.80 30.26 -4.82
CA THR A 199 -0.44 30.64 -5.22
C THR A 199 -0.09 30.07 -6.59
N LEU A 200 -0.42 28.80 -6.85
CA LEU A 200 -0.22 28.20 -8.17
C LEU A 200 -0.96 28.97 -9.28
N LYS A 201 -2.22 29.39 -9.05
CA LYS A 201 -2.96 30.23 -10.01
C LYS A 201 -2.30 31.59 -10.21
N LYS A 202 -1.88 32.27 -9.14
CA LYS A 202 -1.17 33.56 -9.21
C LYS A 202 0.13 33.45 -10.04
N LEU A 203 0.83 32.33 -9.91
CA LEU A 203 2.05 32.04 -10.68
C LEU A 203 1.79 31.68 -12.14
N GLY A 204 0.53 31.48 -12.55
CA GLY A 204 0.14 31.21 -13.93
C GLY A 204 -0.07 29.74 -14.27
N PHE A 205 -0.21 28.85 -13.26
CA PHE A 205 -0.57 27.46 -13.53
C PHE A 205 -1.99 27.35 -14.05
N ALA A 206 -2.16 26.64 -15.17
CA ALA A 206 -3.46 26.18 -15.63
C ALA A 206 -3.86 24.95 -14.80
N ILE A 207 -4.45 25.15 -13.61
CA ILE A 207 -4.90 24.03 -12.78
C ILE A 207 -6.21 23.49 -13.36
N THR A 208 -6.13 22.46 -14.21
CA THR A 208 -7.32 21.67 -14.56
C THR A 208 -7.43 20.41 -13.70
N LEU A 209 -8.63 19.83 -13.62
CA LEU A 209 -8.92 18.63 -12.80
C LEU A 209 -8.16 17.37 -13.23
N HIS A 210 -7.52 17.39 -14.41
CA HIS A 210 -6.95 16.21 -15.06
C HIS A 210 -5.45 16.32 -15.39
N ASP A 211 -4.82 17.45 -15.09
CA ASP A 211 -3.40 17.64 -15.40
C ASP A 211 -2.49 16.85 -14.45
N LYS A 212 -1.50 16.17 -15.02
CA LYS A 212 -0.49 15.43 -14.26
C LYS A 212 0.55 16.38 -13.68
N MET A 213 0.29 16.86 -12.47
CA MET A 213 1.28 17.57 -11.64
C MET A 213 2.55 16.73 -11.44
N PRO A 214 3.73 17.33 -11.26
CA PRO A 214 4.91 16.59 -10.78
C PRO A 214 4.71 16.18 -9.32
N ASP A 215 5.52 15.25 -8.81
CA ASP A 215 5.38 14.77 -7.43
C ASP A 215 5.52 15.86 -6.36
N VAL A 216 6.43 16.82 -6.56
CA VAL A 216 6.63 17.96 -5.65
C VAL A 216 6.82 19.26 -6.46
N VAL A 217 6.16 20.34 -6.02
CA VAL A 217 6.41 21.71 -6.50
C VAL A 217 6.84 22.61 -5.36
N LEU A 218 8.02 23.22 -5.49
CA LEU A 218 8.54 24.21 -4.53
C LEU A 218 8.65 25.58 -5.19
N TYR A 219 8.35 26.65 -4.46
CA TYR A 219 8.49 28.02 -4.94
C TYR A 219 9.35 28.87 -4.01
N ASP A 220 10.47 29.37 -4.54
CA ASP A 220 11.32 30.36 -3.88
C ASP A 220 10.94 31.76 -4.39
N GLU A 221 10.10 32.46 -3.62
CA GLU A 221 9.61 33.81 -3.94
C GLU A 221 10.75 34.83 -4.05
N ARG A 222 11.87 34.64 -3.32
CA ARG A 222 12.98 35.61 -3.31
C ARG A 222 13.76 35.60 -4.62
N LYS A 223 13.90 34.43 -5.22
CA LYS A 223 14.60 34.23 -6.51
C LYS A 223 13.65 34.19 -7.71
N ASP A 224 12.35 34.16 -7.43
CA ASP A 224 11.28 33.86 -8.39
C ASP A 224 11.55 32.55 -9.16
N TRP A 225 11.85 31.47 -8.42
CA TRP A 225 12.16 30.14 -8.97
C TRP A 225 11.14 29.09 -8.55
N LEU A 226 10.70 28.27 -9.50
CA LEU A 226 9.87 27.09 -9.31
C LEU A 226 10.68 25.83 -9.56
N TYR A 227 10.69 24.95 -8.57
CA TYR A 227 11.29 23.62 -8.65
C TYR A 227 10.18 22.60 -8.90
N PHE A 228 10.32 21.84 -9.98
CA PHE A 228 9.47 20.71 -10.33
C PHE A 228 10.28 19.45 -10.07
N VAL A 229 9.93 18.69 -9.03
CA VAL A 229 10.70 17.51 -8.62
C VAL A 229 9.86 16.25 -8.84
N GLU A 230 10.41 15.28 -9.57
CA GLU A 230 9.81 13.94 -9.76
C GLU A 230 10.57 12.91 -8.92
N ALA A 231 9.85 12.11 -8.13
CA ALA A 231 10.35 11.09 -7.22
C ALA A 231 10.35 9.70 -7.90
N VAL A 232 11.43 9.37 -8.60
CA VAL A 232 11.49 8.18 -9.44
C VAL A 232 11.90 6.94 -8.65
N THR A 233 10.99 5.95 -8.59
CA THR A 233 11.30 4.63 -8.02
C THR A 233 11.20 3.48 -9.02
N SER A 234 10.24 3.53 -9.93
CA SER A 234 9.97 2.42 -10.86
C SER A 234 9.48 2.87 -12.25
N VAL A 235 8.89 4.05 -12.38
CA VAL A 235 8.38 4.55 -13.67
C VAL A 235 8.58 6.06 -13.78
N GLY A 236 8.98 6.51 -14.98
CA GLY A 236 8.85 7.88 -15.48
C GLY A 236 9.76 8.95 -14.85
N PRO A 237 11.00 9.14 -15.31
CA PRO A 237 11.82 10.29 -14.95
C PRO A 237 11.38 11.59 -15.66
N MET A 238 12.06 12.71 -15.39
CA MET A 238 11.97 13.89 -16.28
C MET A 238 12.63 13.57 -17.62
N ASP A 239 11.90 12.88 -18.48
CA ASP A 239 12.27 12.63 -19.87
C ASP A 239 11.88 13.83 -20.76
N PRO A 240 12.33 13.87 -22.03
CA PRO A 240 12.00 14.99 -22.93
C PRO A 240 10.49 15.18 -23.13
N LYS A 241 9.70 14.11 -23.09
CA LYS A 241 8.24 14.19 -23.23
C LYS A 241 7.62 14.86 -22.00
N ARG A 242 8.08 14.50 -20.80
CA ARG A 242 7.62 15.07 -19.54
C ARG A 242 7.93 16.56 -19.44
N LEU A 243 9.08 17.00 -19.95
CA LEU A 243 9.39 18.43 -20.05
C LEU A 243 8.41 19.19 -20.96
N VAL A 244 8.01 18.61 -22.09
CA VAL A 244 6.99 19.22 -22.96
C VAL A 244 5.63 19.31 -22.25
N GLU A 245 5.24 18.25 -21.53
CA GLU A 245 4.00 18.26 -20.72
C GLU A 245 4.02 19.36 -19.66
N LEU A 246 5.10 19.48 -18.89
CA LEU A 246 5.26 20.52 -17.87
C LEU A 246 5.40 21.92 -18.50
N GLY A 247 6.04 22.04 -19.65
CA GLY A 247 6.14 23.27 -20.42
C GLY A 247 4.75 23.81 -20.81
N ASN A 248 3.86 22.93 -21.25
CA ASN A 248 2.47 23.27 -21.56
C ASN A 248 1.68 23.67 -20.31
N LEU A 249 1.82 22.92 -19.22
CA LEU A 249 1.18 23.21 -17.93
C LEU A 249 1.59 24.59 -17.38
N THR A 250 2.85 24.97 -17.63
CA THR A 250 3.49 26.17 -17.09
C THR A 250 3.70 27.26 -18.14
N LYS A 251 2.96 27.25 -19.26
CA LYS A 251 3.16 28.18 -20.38
C LYS A 251 3.03 29.66 -20.00
N ASN A 252 2.22 29.96 -18.98
CA ASN A 252 1.99 31.32 -18.48
C ASN A 252 2.84 31.67 -17.25
N VAL A 253 3.66 30.72 -16.77
CA VAL A 253 4.55 30.92 -15.63
C VAL A 253 5.76 31.73 -16.07
N LYS A 254 6.01 32.85 -15.37
CA LYS A 254 7.15 33.74 -15.63
C LYS A 254 8.40 33.42 -14.79
N ALA A 255 8.19 32.83 -13.61
CA ALA A 255 9.26 32.38 -12.73
C ALA A 255 10.23 31.43 -13.45
N GLY A 256 11.50 31.47 -13.04
CA GLY A 256 12.52 30.53 -13.50
C GLY A 256 12.11 29.10 -13.16
N LYS A 257 12.30 28.16 -14.08
CA LYS A 257 11.87 26.75 -13.92
C LYS A 257 13.09 25.87 -13.76
N ILE A 258 13.10 25.08 -12.70
CA ILE A 258 14.13 24.10 -12.39
C ILE A 258 13.47 22.73 -12.36
N PHE A 259 13.92 21.84 -13.24
CA PHE A 259 13.39 20.48 -13.35
C PHE A 259 14.37 19.52 -12.69
N VAL A 260 13.88 18.75 -11.72
CA VAL A 260 14.71 17.84 -10.92
C VAL A 260 14.13 16.44 -10.99
N THR A 261 14.98 15.47 -11.34
CA THR A 261 14.67 14.06 -11.12
C THR A 261 15.36 13.59 -9.85
N ALA A 262 14.59 13.15 -8.87
CA ALA A 262 15.10 12.62 -7.62
C ALA A 262 15.10 11.08 -7.65
N PHE A 263 16.12 10.49 -7.04
CA PHE A 263 16.23 9.04 -6.82
C PHE A 263 16.58 8.75 -5.36
N LEU A 264 16.19 7.58 -4.85
CA LEU A 264 16.66 7.13 -3.54
C LEU A 264 18.16 6.83 -3.58
N ASP A 265 18.60 6.08 -4.58
CA ASP A 265 19.93 5.49 -4.65
C ASP A 265 20.52 5.55 -6.07
N PHE A 266 21.85 5.43 -6.13
CA PHE A 266 22.61 5.51 -7.39
C PHE A 266 22.31 4.33 -8.33
N GLY A 267 21.92 3.17 -7.78
CA GLY A 267 21.52 2.00 -8.57
C GLY A 267 20.23 2.23 -9.35
N THR A 268 19.31 2.99 -8.78
CA THR A 268 18.06 3.41 -9.42
C THR A 268 18.35 4.48 -10.46
N TYR A 269 19.15 5.50 -10.14
CA TYR A 269 19.60 6.51 -11.12
C TYR A 269 20.19 5.85 -12.38
N LYS A 270 21.13 4.91 -12.22
CA LYS A 270 21.79 4.21 -13.35
C LYS A 270 20.80 3.55 -14.33
N LYS A 271 19.65 3.06 -13.83
CA LYS A 271 18.63 2.42 -14.68
C LYS A 271 17.91 3.41 -15.59
N PHE A 272 17.76 4.66 -15.15
CA PHE A 272 17.02 5.72 -15.84
C PHE A 272 17.95 6.75 -16.50
N ALA A 273 19.26 6.68 -16.27
CA ALA A 273 20.22 7.68 -16.72
C ALA A 273 20.15 7.99 -18.22
N ALA A 274 19.83 6.98 -19.05
CA ALA A 274 19.70 7.13 -20.50
C ALA A 274 18.41 7.83 -20.95
N ASP A 275 17.40 7.90 -20.09
CA ASP A 275 16.07 8.45 -20.40
C ASP A 275 15.93 9.91 -19.93
N LEU A 276 16.87 10.42 -19.13
CA LEU A 276 16.81 11.76 -18.55
C LEU A 276 17.00 12.83 -19.62
N ALA A 277 16.18 13.87 -19.55
CA ALA A 277 16.33 15.03 -20.41
C ALA A 277 17.57 15.86 -20.03
N TRP A 278 18.24 16.40 -21.05
CA TRP A 278 19.20 17.50 -20.88
C TRP A 278 18.51 18.74 -20.32
N ASP A 279 19.31 19.70 -19.82
CA ASP A 279 18.81 20.92 -19.16
C ASP A 279 17.98 20.64 -17.91
N THR A 280 18.23 19.49 -17.27
CA THR A 280 17.61 19.12 -16.00
C THR A 280 18.66 18.74 -14.96
N GLU A 281 18.19 18.69 -13.72
CA GLU A 281 19.01 18.36 -12.56
C GLU A 281 18.64 16.98 -12.02
N VAL A 282 19.62 16.31 -11.43
CA VAL A 282 19.39 15.03 -10.74
C VAL A 282 19.85 15.15 -9.30
N TRP A 283 19.00 14.67 -8.39
CA TRP A 283 19.31 14.55 -6.97
C TRP A 283 19.22 13.08 -6.53
N ILE A 284 20.14 12.65 -5.67
CA ILE A 284 20.16 11.28 -5.14
C ILE A 284 20.16 11.36 -3.62
N ALA A 285 19.13 10.81 -2.98
CA ALA A 285 18.94 10.93 -1.54
C ALA A 285 20.07 10.29 -0.72
N ASP A 286 20.68 9.21 -1.21
CA ASP A 286 21.86 8.58 -0.59
C ASP A 286 23.13 9.49 -0.62
N MET A 287 23.13 10.54 -1.45
CA MET A 287 24.20 11.54 -1.55
C MET A 287 23.60 12.96 -1.48
N PRO A 288 22.96 13.31 -0.35
CA PRO A 288 22.01 14.43 -0.30
C PRO A 288 22.65 15.81 -0.49
N GLU A 289 23.98 15.90 -0.33
CA GLU A 289 24.76 17.14 -0.46
C GLU A 289 25.16 17.47 -1.90
N HIS A 290 24.86 16.59 -2.86
CA HIS A 290 25.31 16.72 -4.24
C HIS A 290 24.16 16.69 -5.24
N MET A 291 24.41 17.32 -6.39
CA MET A 291 23.53 17.32 -7.57
C MET A 291 24.35 16.92 -8.80
N ILE A 292 23.69 16.28 -9.76
CA ILE A 292 24.24 16.07 -11.10
C ILE A 292 23.50 17.01 -12.05
N HIS A 293 24.26 17.85 -12.75
CA HIS A 293 23.74 18.78 -13.75
C HIS A 293 23.84 18.14 -15.14
N LEU A 294 22.71 17.94 -15.82
CA LEU A 294 22.68 17.38 -17.17
C LEU A 294 22.78 18.49 -18.22
N ASN A 295 23.88 19.26 -18.19
CA ASN A 295 24.32 20.15 -19.26
C ASN A 295 25.79 20.59 -18.99
N GLY A 296 26.44 21.34 -19.89
CA GLY A 296 27.88 21.65 -19.82
C GLY A 296 28.30 23.08 -20.11
N ASP A 297 27.45 23.96 -20.64
CA ASP A 297 27.86 25.32 -21.03
C ASP A 297 28.13 26.26 -19.84
N LYS A 298 27.42 26.08 -18.72
CA LYS A 298 27.50 26.99 -17.56
C LYS A 298 28.58 26.66 -16.52
N PHE A 299 29.14 25.45 -16.52
CA PHE A 299 29.85 24.92 -15.34
C PHE A 299 31.27 24.36 -15.60
N LEU A 300 31.86 24.63 -16.77
CA LEU A 300 33.26 24.26 -17.01
C LEU A 300 34.21 25.18 -16.24
N GLY A 301 34.92 24.61 -15.27
CA GLY A 301 35.95 25.30 -14.49
C GLY A 301 36.68 24.32 -13.56
N PRO A 302 37.91 24.62 -13.15
CA PRO A 302 38.66 23.77 -12.21
C PRO A 302 37.90 23.61 -10.89
N ARG A 303 37.82 22.37 -10.38
CA ARG A 303 37.41 22.09 -9.00
C ARG A 303 38.67 21.89 -8.17
N GLY A 304 38.89 22.75 -7.18
CA GLY A 304 40.01 22.72 -6.23
C GLY A 304 39.50 22.82 -4.80
#